data_AF-A0A9I9CC47-F1
#
_entry.id   AF-A0A9I9CC47-F1
#
_cell.length_a   1.000
_cell.length_b   1.000
_cell.length_c   1.000
_cell.angle_alpha   90.00
_cell.angle_beta   90.00
_cell.angle_gamma   90.00
#
_symmetry.space_group_name_H-M   'P 1'
#
loop_
_entity.id
_entity.type
_entity.pdbx_description
1 polymer ?
#
loop_
_entity_poly.entity_id
_entity_poly.type
_entity_poly.pdbx_seq_one_letter_code
_entity_poly.pdbx_strand_id
1 'polypeptide(L)'
;MQVLLRMLPAYYKHVRSFENTLVTKFYGLHCVRLTGTSQKKVRFVIMGNLFCSEYTIHRRFDLKGSSHGRITDKPEAEIDGTTTLKDLDLNYIFRLQKIWFQEFCRQVDKDCDFLEQERIMDYSLLVGLHFQETSYREASTPESHHS
;
A
#
# COMPACT_ATOMS: atom_id res chain seq x y z
N MET A 1 -1.55 11.07 17.05
CA MET A 1 -1.19 10.08 18.10
C MET A 1 -2.30 9.83 19.12
N GLN A 2 -3.00 10.87 19.59
CA GLN A 2 -4.21 10.68 20.41
C GLN A 2 -5.30 9.85 19.70
N VAL A 3 -5.45 10.00 18.38
CA VAL A 3 -6.36 9.17 17.57
C VAL A 3 -6.01 7.68 17.68
N LEU A 4 -4.75 7.30 17.46
CA LEU A 4 -4.32 5.89 17.55
C LEU A 4 -4.55 5.30 18.95
N LEU A 5 -4.29 6.07 20.02
CA LEU A 5 -4.56 5.62 21.38
C LEU A 5 -6.05 5.48 21.67
N ARG A 6 -6.88 6.39 21.14
CA ARG A 6 -8.34 6.35 21.29
C ARG A 6 -8.96 5.15 20.57
N MET A 7 -8.52 4.87 19.34
CA MET A 7 -9.06 3.77 18.53
C MET A 7 -8.54 2.38 18.95
N LEU A 8 -7.50 2.31 19.80
CA LEU A 8 -6.79 1.06 20.09
C LEU A 8 -7.70 -0.10 20.56
N PRO A 9 -8.70 0.10 21.44
CA PRO A 9 -9.61 -0.98 21.85
C PRO A 9 -10.47 -1.50 20.69
N ALA A 10 -10.94 -0.61 19.82
CA ALA A 10 -11.74 -0.96 18.65
C ALA A 10 -10.88 -1.64 17.58
N TYR A 11 -9.69 -1.08 17.31
CA TYR A 11 -8.68 -1.68 16.44
C TYR A 11 -8.32 -3.11 16.85
N TYR A 12 -8.07 -3.35 18.14
CA TYR A 12 -7.75 -4.70 18.63
C TYR A 12 -8.89 -5.68 18.37
N LYS A 13 -10.15 -5.27 18.63
CA LYS A 13 -11.32 -6.11 18.34
C LYS A 13 -11.45 -6.39 16.84
N HIS A 14 -11.25 -5.38 16.00
CA HIS A 14 -11.33 -5.48 14.54
C HIS A 14 -10.31 -6.48 13.99
N VAL A 15 -9.02 -6.27 14.29
CA VAL A 15 -7.93 -7.14 13.84
C VAL A 15 -8.09 -8.57 14.35
N ARG A 16 -8.62 -8.75 15.57
CA ARG A 16 -8.89 -10.10 16.12
C ARG A 16 -10.08 -10.80 15.46
N SER A 17 -11.07 -10.04 14.97
CA SER A 17 -12.29 -10.60 14.37
C SER A 17 -12.15 -10.85 12.87
N PHE A 18 -11.23 -10.15 12.21
CA PHE A 18 -11.04 -10.20 10.76
C PHE A 18 -9.57 -10.44 10.43
N GLU A 19 -9.17 -11.72 10.32
CA GLU A 19 -7.78 -12.12 10.06
C GLU A 19 -7.22 -11.56 8.74
N ASN A 20 -8.11 -11.35 7.75
CA ASN A 20 -7.77 -10.82 6.42
C ASN A 20 -7.78 -9.29 6.33
N THR A 21 -7.96 -8.56 7.44
CA THR A 21 -8.02 -7.09 7.42
C THR A 21 -6.85 -6.44 6.69
N LEU A 22 -7.16 -5.43 5.89
CA LEU A 22 -6.21 -4.62 5.14
C LEU A 22 -5.74 -3.40 5.95
N VAL A 23 -6.31 -3.17 7.14
CA VAL A 23 -5.88 -2.10 8.04
C VAL A 23 -4.44 -2.34 8.48
N THR A 24 -3.64 -1.27 8.44
CA THR A 24 -2.23 -1.29 8.83
C THR A 24 -2.03 -1.93 10.20
N LYS A 25 -1.16 -2.95 10.25
CA LYS A 25 -0.79 -3.63 11.49
C LYS A 25 0.18 -2.76 12.29
N PHE A 26 -0.27 -2.22 13.41
CA PHE A 26 0.57 -1.48 14.36
C PHE A 26 1.24 -2.43 15.35
N TYR A 27 2.56 -2.32 15.49
CA TYR A 27 3.37 -3.14 16.39
C TYR A 27 3.87 -2.38 17.63
N GLY A 28 3.97 -1.06 17.53
CA GLY A 28 4.47 -0.26 18.63
C GLY A 28 4.18 1.22 18.42
N LEU A 29 3.98 1.91 19.54
CA LEU A 29 3.85 3.35 19.58
C LEU A 29 4.83 3.89 20.62
N HIS A 30 5.81 4.66 20.16
CA HIS A 30 6.93 5.10 20.99
C HIS A 30 7.08 6.61 21.00
N CYS A 31 7.64 7.12 22.09
CA CYS A 31 7.99 8.52 22.25
C CYS A 31 9.40 8.60 22.82
N VAL A 32 10.33 9.17 22.07
CA VAL A 32 11.70 9.43 22.50
C VAL A 32 11.84 10.91 22.84
N ARG A 33 12.40 11.20 24.02
CA ARG A 33 12.75 12.56 24.42
C ARG A 33 14.25 12.74 24.24
N LEU A 34 14.64 13.60 23.31
CA LEU A 34 16.04 13.93 23.08
C LEU A 34 16.52 14.88 24.18
N THR A 35 17.54 14.47 24.92
CA THR A 35 18.15 15.28 25.98
C THR A 35 19.21 16.21 25.38
N GLY A 36 18.94 17.51 25.41
CA GLY A 36 19.82 18.57 24.91
C GLY A 36 19.23 19.95 25.21
N THR A 37 19.86 21.01 24.67
CA THR A 37 19.44 22.42 24.85
C THR A 37 18.03 22.69 24.31
N SER A 38 17.57 21.89 23.34
CA SER A 38 16.19 21.87 22.85
C SER A 38 15.54 20.52 23.19
N GLN A 39 14.68 20.49 24.21
CA GLN A 39 13.93 19.29 24.60
C GLN A 39 12.88 18.94 23.53
N LYS A 40 13.28 18.18 22.51
CA LYS A 40 12.38 17.73 21.43
C LYS A 40 11.84 16.34 21.75
N LYS A 41 10.51 16.22 21.72
CA LYS A 41 9.80 14.91 21.78
C LYS A 41 9.56 14.42 20.36
N VAL A 42 10.10 13.25 20.02
CA VAL A 42 9.85 12.57 18.76
C VAL A 42 8.93 11.39 19.02
N ARG A 43 7.87 11.29 18.21
CA ARG A 43 6.83 10.27 18.33
C ARG A 43 6.81 9.47 17.04
N PHE A 44 6.85 8.15 17.14
CA PHE A 44 6.84 7.28 15.98
C PHE A 44 6.02 6.02 16.23
N VAL A 45 5.55 5.44 15.14
CA VAL A 45 4.77 4.21 15.11
C VAL A 45 5.58 3.18 14.36
N ILE A 46 5.65 1.97 14.91
CA ILE A 46 6.18 0.79 14.23
C ILE A 46 4.98 0.08 13.62
N MET A 47 5.03 -0.17 12.32
CA MET A 47 3.93 -0.78 11.57
C MET A 47 4.43 -1.77 10.52
N GLY A 48 3.55 -2.66 10.08
CA GLY A 48 3.83 -3.61 9.00
C GLY A 48 4.21 -2.91 7.69
N ASN A 49 5.28 -3.37 7.06
CA ASN A 49 5.65 -2.95 5.71
C ASN A 49 4.91 -3.82 4.69
N LEU A 50 3.95 -3.23 3.96
CA LEU A 50 3.15 -3.93 2.94
C LEU A 50 3.99 -4.47 1.79
N PHE A 51 5.08 -3.80 1.43
CA PHE A 51 5.93 -4.15 0.29
C PHE A 51 7.15 -4.99 0.68
N CYS A 52 7.18 -5.53 1.90
CA CYS A 52 8.20 -6.47 2.31
C CYS A 52 7.90 -7.85 1.69
N SER A 53 8.43 -8.06 0.49
CA SER A 53 8.20 -9.28 -0.30
C SER A 53 9.50 -9.68 -1.02
N GLU A 54 9.63 -10.95 -1.37
CA GLU A 54 10.73 -11.46 -2.21
C GLU A 54 10.60 -11.03 -3.67
N TYR A 55 9.42 -10.55 -4.08
CA TYR A 55 9.13 -10.04 -5.41
C TYR A 55 9.42 -8.54 -5.52
N THR A 56 10.04 -8.15 -6.63
CA THR A 56 10.24 -6.75 -7.00
C THR A 56 8.89 -6.06 -7.26
N ILE A 57 8.65 -4.95 -6.57
CA ILE A 57 7.49 -4.09 -6.82
C ILE A 57 7.83 -3.12 -7.95
N HIS A 58 7.23 -3.32 -9.13
CA HIS A 58 7.50 -2.54 -10.34
C HIS A 58 6.67 -1.25 -10.42
N ARG A 59 5.48 -1.26 -9.82
CA ARG A 59 4.57 -0.11 -9.73
C ARG A 59 3.93 -0.05 -8.34
N ARG A 60 3.80 1.16 -7.80
CA ARG A 60 3.15 1.42 -6.50
C ARG A 60 2.05 2.45 -6.70
N PHE A 61 0.91 2.25 -6.06
CA PHE A 61 -0.23 3.17 -6.14
C PHE A 61 -0.78 3.50 -4.75
N ASP A 62 -1.05 4.77 -4.51
CA ASP A 62 -1.87 5.30 -3.41
C ASP A 62 -3.24 5.65 -3.97
N LEU A 63 -4.24 4.80 -3.68
CA LEU A 63 -5.60 4.96 -4.21
C LEU A 63 -6.54 5.39 -3.09
N LYS A 64 -7.25 6.52 -3.26
CA LYS A 64 -8.32 6.93 -2.34
C LYS A 64 -9.72 6.93 -2.98
N GLY A 65 -9.82 6.74 -4.29
CA GLY A 65 -11.08 6.81 -5.04
C GLY A 65 -11.56 8.22 -5.36
N SER A 66 -10.73 9.25 -5.13
CA SER A 66 -11.04 10.64 -5.52
C SER A 66 -10.22 11.06 -6.76
N SER A 67 -10.46 12.27 -7.29
CA SER A 67 -9.77 12.77 -8.50
C SER A 67 -8.93 14.04 -8.26
N HIS A 68 -9.33 14.88 -7.30
CA HIS A 68 -8.62 16.13 -7.03
C HIS A 68 -7.23 15.87 -6.42
N GLY A 69 -6.17 16.36 -7.07
CA GLY A 69 -4.78 16.14 -6.64
C GLY A 69 -4.28 14.70 -6.79
N ARG A 70 -4.98 13.88 -7.61
CA ARG A 70 -4.72 12.44 -7.77
C ARG A 70 -3.94 12.06 -9.01
N ILE A 71 -3.09 12.96 -9.47
CA ILE A 71 -2.09 12.70 -10.50
C ILE A 71 -0.70 12.87 -9.89
N THR A 72 0.26 12.11 -10.41
CA THR A 72 1.67 12.25 -10.06
C THR A 72 2.31 13.32 -10.92
N ASP A 73 3.14 14.18 -10.32
CA ASP A 73 3.77 15.30 -11.04
C ASP A 73 5.02 14.87 -11.84
N LYS A 74 5.46 13.62 -11.69
CA LYS A 74 6.64 13.09 -12.39
C LYS A 74 6.31 12.67 -13.83
N PRO A 75 7.18 12.98 -14.81
CA PRO A 75 7.07 12.43 -16.15
C PRO A 75 7.20 10.90 -16.18
N GLU A 76 6.53 10.22 -17.12
CA GLU A 76 6.58 8.76 -17.28
C GLU A 76 8.00 8.21 -17.39
N ALA A 77 8.91 8.94 -18.05
CA ALA A 77 10.31 8.54 -18.20
C ALA A 77 11.09 8.50 -16.86
N GLU A 78 10.60 9.18 -15.83
CA GLU A 78 11.19 9.21 -14.49
C GLU A 78 10.45 8.32 -13.48
N ILE A 79 9.40 7.61 -13.93
CA ILE A 79 8.64 6.69 -13.08
C ILE A 79 9.43 5.38 -12.92
N ASP A 80 9.86 5.15 -11.68
CA ASP A 80 10.50 3.92 -11.25
C ASP A 80 9.65 3.15 -10.21
N GLY A 81 10.11 1.98 -9.79
CA GLY A 81 9.43 1.15 -8.79
C GLY A 81 9.35 1.78 -7.38
N THR A 82 10.00 2.91 -7.13
CA THR A 82 9.91 3.65 -5.86
C THR A 82 8.89 4.78 -5.90
N THR A 83 8.47 5.19 -7.09
CA THR A 83 7.49 6.25 -7.29
C THR A 83 6.09 5.75 -6.95
N THR A 84 5.41 6.47 -6.06
CA THR A 84 4.02 6.19 -5.69
C THR A 84 3.07 6.96 -6.60
N LEU A 85 2.45 6.23 -7.51
CA LEU A 85 1.42 6.70 -8.42
C LEU A 85 0.08 6.89 -7.68
N LYS A 86 -0.87 7.60 -8.28
CA LYS A 86 -2.17 7.94 -7.67
C LYS A 86 -3.34 7.47 -8.55
N ASP A 87 -4.56 7.84 -8.15
CA ASP A 87 -5.80 7.37 -8.77
C ASP A 87 -5.89 7.63 -10.28
N LEU A 88 -5.46 8.81 -10.77
CA LEU A 88 -5.53 9.17 -12.19
C LEU A 88 -4.39 8.57 -13.02
N ASP A 89 -3.34 8.09 -12.37
CA ASP A 89 -2.22 7.39 -13.03
C ASP A 89 -2.55 5.90 -13.26
N LEU A 90 -3.61 5.38 -12.63
CA LEU A 90 -3.96 3.97 -12.67
C LEU A 90 -4.59 3.58 -14.02
N ASN A 91 -3.79 2.95 -14.87
CA ASN A 91 -4.18 2.45 -16.19
C ASN A 91 -4.34 0.91 -16.24
N TYR A 92 -4.52 0.26 -15.09
CA TYR A 92 -4.66 -1.20 -14.97
C TYR A 92 -6.08 -1.63 -14.59
N ILE A 93 -6.46 -2.82 -15.08
CA ILE A 93 -7.67 -3.51 -14.62
C ILE A 93 -7.24 -4.75 -13.85
N PHE A 94 -7.61 -4.82 -12.58
CA PHE A 94 -7.33 -5.98 -11.73
C PHE A 94 -8.38 -7.06 -11.93
N ARG A 95 -7.94 -8.25 -12.34
CA ARG A 95 -8.82 -9.43 -12.48
C ARG A 95 -8.45 -10.45 -11.42
N LEU A 96 -9.40 -10.70 -10.52
CA LEU A 96 -9.30 -11.70 -9.48
C LEU A 96 -10.26 -12.85 -9.78
N GLN A 97 -9.92 -14.05 -9.33
CA GLN A 97 -10.87 -15.16 -9.31
C GLN A 97 -12.11 -14.76 -8.49
N LYS A 98 -13.29 -15.21 -8.92
CA LYS A 98 -14.59 -14.75 -8.35
C LYS A 98 -14.65 -14.82 -6.82
N ILE A 99 -14.19 -15.93 -6.23
CA ILE A 99 -14.21 -16.14 -4.78
C ILE A 99 -13.32 -15.12 -4.07
N TRP A 100 -12.10 -14.91 -4.57
CA TRP A 100 -11.13 -13.96 -4.01
C TRP A 100 -11.62 -12.52 -4.13
N PHE A 101 -12.25 -12.16 -5.25
CA PHE A 101 -12.86 -10.85 -5.43
C PHE A 101 -13.97 -10.60 -4.40
N GLN A 102 -14.86 -11.57 -4.21
CA GLN A 102 -15.96 -11.47 -3.24
C GLN A 102 -15.44 -11.32 -1.81
N GLU A 103 -14.44 -12.12 -1.43
CA GLU A 103 -13.83 -12.04 -0.11
C GLU A 103 -13.08 -10.73 0.11
N PHE A 104 -12.37 -10.25 -0.91
CA PHE A 104 -11.72 -8.94 -0.90
C PHE A 104 -12.73 -7.80 -0.68
N CYS A 105 -13.82 -7.75 -1.47
CA CYS A 105 -14.86 -6.74 -1.30
C CYS A 105 -15.47 -6.80 0.10
N ARG A 106 -15.81 -8.00 0.58
CA ARG A 106 -16.36 -8.20 1.92
C ARG A 106 -15.42 -7.67 3.01
N GLN A 107 -14.11 -7.89 2.86
CA GLN A 107 -13.13 -7.41 3.82
C GLN A 107 -12.95 -5.88 3.74
N VAL A 108 -12.90 -5.31 2.53
CA VAL A 108 -12.85 -3.86 2.31
C VAL A 108 -14.05 -3.18 2.97
N ASP A 109 -15.26 -3.70 2.78
CA ASP A 109 -16.47 -3.16 3.40
C ASP A 109 -16.34 -3.15 4.94
N LYS A 110 -15.84 -4.24 5.54
CA LYS A 110 -15.63 -4.31 6.99
C LYS A 110 -14.57 -3.34 7.50
N ASP A 111 -13.49 -3.16 6.74
CA ASP A 111 -12.43 -2.22 7.10
C ASP A 111 -12.95 -0.77 6.99
N CYS A 112 -13.74 -0.45 5.95
CA CYS A 112 -14.39 0.84 5.79
C CYS A 112 -15.40 1.13 6.91
N ASP A 113 -16.26 0.18 7.28
CA ASP A 113 -17.20 0.28 8.41
C ASP A 113 -16.45 0.65 9.70
N PHE A 114 -15.33 -0.02 9.96
CA PHE A 114 -14.49 0.25 11.14
C PHE A 114 -13.88 1.66 11.12
N LEU A 115 -13.28 2.05 9.99
CA LEU A 115 -12.66 3.37 9.85
C LEU A 115 -13.70 4.49 9.99
N GLU A 116 -14.89 4.31 9.44
CA GLU A 116 -16.01 5.25 9.57
C GLU A 116 -16.46 5.41 11.04
N GLN A 117 -16.64 4.29 11.76
CA GLN A 117 -17.01 4.31 13.18
C GLN A 117 -15.98 5.06 14.05
N GLU A 118 -14.70 4.88 13.75
CA GLU A 118 -13.61 5.60 14.41
C GLU A 118 -13.40 7.03 13.88
N ARG A 119 -14.22 7.47 12.91
CA ARG A 119 -14.17 8.79 12.24
C ARG A 119 -12.81 9.06 11.61
N ILE A 120 -12.22 8.03 11.02
CA ILE A 120 -10.96 8.09 10.30
C ILE A 120 -11.30 8.28 8.81
N MET A 121 -10.70 9.30 8.20
CA MET A 121 -10.83 9.60 6.78
C MET A 121 -9.44 9.78 6.17
N ASP A 122 -9.39 10.13 4.89
CA ASP A 122 -8.15 10.38 4.14
C ASP A 122 -7.18 9.20 4.11
N TYR A 123 -7.68 7.98 4.33
CA TYR A 123 -6.93 6.74 4.16
C TYR A 123 -6.88 6.32 2.69
N SER A 124 -5.79 5.65 2.32
CA SER A 124 -5.57 5.12 0.98
C SER A 124 -5.41 3.62 1.01
N LEU A 125 -5.85 2.95 -0.06
CA LEU A 125 -5.44 1.60 -0.37
C LEU A 125 -4.09 1.67 -1.09
N LEU A 126 -3.05 1.19 -0.44
CA LEU A 126 -1.72 1.07 -1.03
C LEU A 126 -1.64 -0.23 -1.85
N VAL A 127 -1.29 -0.13 -3.11
CA VAL A 127 -1.23 -1.27 -4.04
C VAL A 127 0.17 -1.36 -4.64
N GLY A 128 0.75 -2.56 -4.63
CA GLY A 128 2.04 -2.86 -5.24
C GLY A 128 1.86 -3.90 -6.33
N LEU A 129 2.39 -3.63 -7.53
CA LEU A 129 2.32 -4.55 -8.65
C LEU A 129 3.69 -5.18 -8.89
N HIS A 130 3.69 -6.51 -8.89
CA HIS A 130 4.76 -7.32 -9.44
C HIS A 130 4.28 -7.91 -10.76
N PHE A 131 5.17 -7.92 -11.75
CA PHE A 131 4.93 -8.54 -13.05
C PHE A 131 5.86 -9.73 -13.11
N GLN A 132 5.31 -10.93 -13.28
CA GLN A 132 6.14 -12.09 -13.53
C GLN A 132 6.76 -11.89 -14.91
N GLU A 133 8.09 -11.81 -14.99
CA GLU A 133 8.77 -11.88 -16.26
C GLU A 133 8.33 -13.18 -16.93
N THR A 134 7.67 -13.04 -18.08
CA THR A 134 7.36 -14.21 -18.90
C THR A 134 8.68 -14.64 -19.51
N SER A 135 9.40 -15.55 -18.87
CA SER A 135 10.59 -16.19 -19.41
C SER A 135 10.20 -17.08 -20.59
N TYR A 136 9.86 -16.46 -21.73
CA TYR A 136 9.64 -17.13 -23.01
C TYR A 136 10.12 -16.29 -24.19
N ARG A 137 11.26 -16.76 -24.72
CA ARG A 137 11.67 -16.81 -26.15
C ARG A 137 12.22 -15.55 -26.84
N GLU A 138 13.48 -15.25 -26.54
CA GLU A 138 14.47 -15.05 -27.61
C GLU A 138 15.56 -16.12 -27.46
N ALA A 139 15.17 -17.37 -27.72
CA ALA A 139 16.13 -18.39 -28.12
C ALA A 139 16.40 -18.20 -29.61
N SER A 140 17.64 -17.83 -29.94
CA SER A 140 18.32 -18.03 -31.23
C SER A 140 17.67 -17.44 -32.49
N THR A 141 18.10 -16.22 -32.85
CA THR A 141 18.46 -15.92 -34.24
C THR A 141 19.99 -15.90 -34.33
N PRO A 142 20.64 -16.84 -35.04
CA PRO A 142 22.03 -16.64 -35.42
C PRO A 142 22.05 -15.58 -36.52
N GLU A 143 22.75 -14.47 -36.29
CA GLU A 143 23.07 -13.55 -37.37
C GLU A 143 23.91 -14.28 -38.41
N SER A 144 23.31 -14.47 -39.59
CA SER A 144 23.97 -14.95 -40.79
C SER A 144 24.97 -13.90 -41.24
N HIS A 145 26.24 -14.29 -41.28
CA HIS A 145 27.29 -13.61 -42.04
C HIS A 145 26.79 -13.35 -43.47
N HIS A 146 26.84 -12.09 -43.90
CA HIS A 146 26.87 -11.73 -45.31
C HIS A 146 28.22 -11.09 -45.64
N SER A 147 28.73 -11.59 -46.76
CA SER A 147 30.06 -11.44 -47.34
C SER A 147 30.45 -10.03 -47.73
#